data_AF-A0AA97H2Q8-F1
#
_entry.id   AF-A0AA97H2Q8-F1
#
_cell.length_a   1.000
_cell.length_b   1.000
_cell.length_c   1.000
_cell.angle_alpha   90.00
_cell.angle_beta   90.00
_cell.angle_gamma   90.00
#
_symmetry.space_group_name_H-M   'P 1'
#
loop_
_entity.id
_entity.type
_entity.pdbx_description
1 polymer ?
#
loop_
_entity_poly.entity_id
_entity_poly.type
_entity_poly.pdbx_seq_one_letter_code
_entity_poly.pdbx_strand_id
1 'polypeptide(L)'
;MKRNTEKAKPNAKPEPQDKDLLGYTDDYLNEADNVVSAQECTGLIMYPPLSESEAESFTDLYSIPKPENKKPNGLQKEKKEKHDFS
;
A
#
# COMPACT_ATOMS: atom_id res chain seq x y z
N MET A 1 55.28 -31.14 -11.14
CA MET A 1 54.03 -30.67 -11.78
C MET A 1 53.10 -30.06 -10.73
N LYS A 2 52.67 -28.81 -10.89
CA LYS A 2 51.50 -28.26 -10.18
C LYS A 2 50.53 -27.76 -11.24
N ARG A 3 49.28 -28.22 -11.17
CA ARG A 3 48.20 -27.92 -12.14
C ARG A 3 47.65 -26.54 -11.84
N ASN A 4 47.66 -25.64 -12.82
CA ASN A 4 46.94 -24.37 -12.74
C ASN A 4 45.49 -24.64 -13.17
N THR A 5 44.56 -24.58 -12.23
CA THR A 5 43.13 -24.55 -12.56
C THR A 5 42.68 -23.10 -12.54
N GLU A 6 42.69 -22.46 -13.71
CA GLU A 6 41.97 -21.23 -13.93
C GLU A 6 40.47 -21.56 -13.89
N LYS A 7 39.78 -21.16 -12.81
CA LYS A 7 38.32 -21.16 -12.80
C LYS A 7 37.86 -19.87 -13.45
N ALA A 8 37.35 -19.99 -14.67
CA ALA A 8 36.67 -18.91 -15.37
C ALA A 8 35.55 -18.35 -14.48
N LYS A 9 35.64 -17.06 -14.15
CA LYS A 9 34.59 -16.33 -13.44
C LYS A 9 33.41 -16.19 -14.42
N PRO A 10 32.19 -16.64 -14.07
CA PRO A 10 31.05 -16.48 -14.96
C PRO A 10 30.79 -14.99 -15.16
N ASN A 11 30.70 -14.58 -16.42
CA ASN A 11 30.44 -13.20 -16.82
C ASN A 11 29.15 -12.70 -16.15
N ALA A 12 29.31 -11.84 -15.15
CA ALA A 12 28.20 -11.05 -14.62
C ALA A 12 27.73 -10.15 -15.76
N LYS A 13 26.48 -10.31 -16.18
CA LYS A 13 25.83 -9.33 -17.06
C LYS A 13 25.94 -7.97 -16.38
N PRO A 14 26.32 -6.88 -17.08
CA PRO A 14 26.29 -5.56 -16.46
C PRO A 14 24.86 -5.32 -16.00
N GLU A 15 24.67 -5.12 -14.69
CA GLU A 15 23.41 -4.56 -14.22
C GLU A 15 23.19 -3.25 -14.97
N PRO A 16 22.00 -3.03 -15.55
CA PRO A 16 21.69 -1.74 -16.13
C PRO A 16 21.87 -0.70 -15.03
N GLN A 17 22.84 0.21 -15.22
CA GLN A 17 23.06 1.30 -14.29
C GLN A 17 21.85 2.22 -14.41
N ASP A 18 20.97 2.21 -13.40
CA ASP A 18 19.86 3.15 -13.30
C ASP A 18 20.43 4.57 -13.30
N LYS A 19 20.25 5.25 -14.44
CA LYS A 19 20.80 6.59 -14.65
C LYS A 19 20.14 7.65 -13.78
N ASP A 20 19.00 7.30 -13.20
CA ASP A 20 18.20 8.19 -12.36
C ASP A 20 18.91 8.53 -11.03
N LEU A 21 19.94 7.74 -10.67
CA LEU A 21 20.77 7.97 -9.47
C LEU A 21 22.13 8.63 -9.78
N LEU A 22 22.45 8.91 -11.05
CA LEU A 22 23.71 9.59 -11.40
C LEU A 22 23.70 11.04 -10.91
N GLY A 23 24.39 11.29 -9.81
CA GLY A 23 24.58 12.64 -9.25
C GLY A 23 24.29 12.76 -7.76
N TYR A 24 23.69 11.73 -7.16
CA TYR A 24 23.43 11.68 -5.73
C TYR A 24 24.54 10.92 -5.00
N THR A 25 24.96 11.43 -3.85
CA THR A 25 25.84 10.69 -2.93
C THR A 25 25.03 9.70 -2.11
N ASP A 26 25.67 8.62 -1.67
CA ASP A 26 25.02 7.63 -0.79
C ASP A 26 24.49 8.29 0.49
N ASP A 27 25.24 9.24 1.05
CA ASP A 27 24.81 10.04 2.20
C ASP A 27 23.52 10.83 1.93
N TYR A 28 23.39 11.43 0.74
CA TYR A 28 22.19 12.20 0.35
C TYR A 28 20.95 11.30 0.22
N LEU A 29 21.12 10.08 -0.28
CA LEU A 29 20.02 9.12 -0.41
C LEU A 29 19.61 8.51 0.94
N ASN A 30 20.52 8.45 1.91
CA ASN A 30 20.28 7.90 3.24
C ASN A 30 19.69 8.92 4.24
N GLU A 31 19.60 10.20 3.86
CA GLU A 31 18.91 11.22 4.65
C GLU A 31 17.39 11.00 4.63
N ALA A 32 16.79 10.83 5.82
CA ALA A 32 15.37 10.56 5.98
C ALA A 32 14.46 11.66 5.41
N ASP A 33 14.98 12.89 5.28
CA ASP A 33 14.26 14.05 4.75
C ASP A 33 14.23 14.08 3.20
N ASN A 34 15.07 13.28 2.52
CA ASN A 34 15.14 13.20 1.05
C ASN A 34 14.27 12.07 0.47
N VAL A 35 13.44 11.42 1.29
CA VAL A 35 12.52 10.38 0.85
C VAL A 35 11.30 11.03 0.17
N VAL A 36 11.28 11.03 -1.15
CA VAL A 36 10.08 11.38 -1.93
C VAL A 36 9.16 10.17 -1.99
N SER A 37 7.98 10.26 -1.37
CA SER A 37 6.95 9.24 -1.54
C SER A 37 6.41 9.29 -2.97
N ALA A 38 6.82 8.36 -3.83
CA ALA A 38 6.26 8.17 -5.18
C ALA A 38 4.85 7.55 -5.15
N GLN A 39 4.01 7.97 -4.20
CA GLN A 39 2.58 7.74 -4.25
C GLN A 39 1.97 8.99 -4.84
N GLU A 40 1.19 8.83 -5.92
CA GLU A 40 0.46 9.90 -6.61
C GLU A 40 -0.63 10.50 -5.69
N CYS A 41 -0.25 11.09 -4.57
CA CYS A 41 -1.14 11.96 -3.82
C CYS A 41 -1.11 13.30 -4.53
N THR A 42 -2.21 13.66 -5.18
CA THR A 42 -2.46 15.00 -5.76
C THR A 42 -2.44 16.12 -4.71
N GLY A 43 -2.16 15.82 -3.44
CA GLY A 43 -2.26 16.73 -2.31
C GLY A 43 -3.70 17.16 -2.01
N LEU A 44 -4.69 16.63 -2.72
CA LEU A 44 -6.10 16.96 -2.53
C LEU A 44 -6.69 16.03 -1.48
N ILE A 45 -7.21 16.63 -0.41
CA ILE A 45 -8.11 15.94 0.51
C ILE A 45 -9.42 15.64 -0.22
N MET A 46 -9.97 14.44 -0.03
CA MET A 46 -11.29 14.12 -0.59
C MET A 46 -12.34 15.05 0.01
N TYR A 47 -13.17 15.64 -0.85
CA TYR A 47 -14.27 16.47 -0.41
C TYR A 47 -15.33 15.58 0.28
N PRO A 48 -15.85 15.95 1.47
CA PRO A 48 -16.89 15.18 2.13
C PRO A 48 -18.16 15.15 1.26
N PRO A 49 -18.96 14.06 1.30
CA PRO A 49 -20.21 13.99 0.56
C PRO A 49 -21.17 15.11 0.98
N LEU A 50 -21.84 15.73 0.01
CA LEU A 50 -22.79 16.82 0.20
C LEU A 50 -24.17 16.33 0.64
N SER A 51 -24.48 15.06 0.38
CA SER A 51 -25.79 14.47 0.64
C SER A 51 -25.70 13.03 1.15
N GLU A 52 -26.75 12.58 1.82
CA GLU A 52 -26.88 11.19 2.29
C GLU A 52 -26.87 10.21 1.10
N SER A 53 -27.55 10.56 0.00
CA SER A 53 -27.55 9.75 -1.23
C SER A 53 -26.15 9.57 -1.82
N GLU A 54 -25.34 10.63 -1.79
CA GLU A 54 -23.95 10.56 -2.24
C GLU A 54 -23.12 9.67 -1.29
N ALA A 55 -23.30 9.82 0.03
CA ALA A 55 -22.65 8.99 1.04
C ALA A 55 -22.99 7.49 0.86
N GLU A 56 -24.24 7.16 0.58
CA GLU A 56 -24.69 5.78 0.32
C GLU A 56 -24.02 5.20 -0.94
N SER A 57 -23.88 5.99 -2.01
CA SER A 57 -23.21 5.55 -3.23
C SER A 57 -21.75 5.14 -3.01
N PHE A 58 -21.06 5.73 -2.02
CA PHE A 58 -19.68 5.38 -1.68
C PHE A 58 -19.55 4.05 -0.95
N THR A 59 -20.63 3.53 -0.36
CA THR A 59 -20.60 2.23 0.33
C THR A 59 -20.38 1.06 -0.63
N ASP A 60 -20.72 1.24 -1.91
CA ASP A 60 -20.47 0.24 -2.96
C ASP A 60 -19.00 0.21 -3.42
N LEU A 61 -18.29 1.34 -3.35
CA LEU A 61 -16.87 1.42 -3.74
C LEU A 61 -15.94 0.70 -2.74
N TYR A 62 -16.32 0.67 -1.47
CA TYR A 62 -15.49 0.11 -0.40
C TYR A 62 -16.26 -0.97 0.36
N SER A 63 -15.97 -2.23 0.05
CA SER A 63 -16.50 -3.35 0.83
C SER A 63 -15.99 -3.27 2.27
N ILE A 64 -16.89 -2.93 3.20
CA ILE A 64 -16.62 -2.98 4.64
C ILE A 64 -16.48 -4.47 5.02
N PRO A 65 -15.29 -4.91 5.49
CA PRO A 65 -15.10 -6.30 5.90
C PRO A 65 -16.07 -6.65 7.03
N LYS A 66 -16.64 -7.86 6.98
CA LYS A 66 -17.48 -8.34 8.08
C LYS A 66 -16.61 -8.51 9.34
N PRO A 67 -17.08 -8.09 10.51
CA PRO A 67 -16.35 -8.31 11.74
C PRO A 67 -16.18 -9.81 12.00
N GLU A 68 -14.95 -10.25 12.29
CA GLU A 68 -14.65 -11.66 12.58
C GLU A 68 -15.29 -12.13 13.90
N ASN A 69 -15.43 -11.21 14.86
CA ASN A 69 -15.94 -11.51 16.20
C ASN A 69 -17.42 -11.15 16.36
N LYS A 70 -18.18 -12.10 16.91
CA LYS A 70 -19.59 -11.90 17.31
C LYS A 70 -19.74 -11.17 18.65
N LYS A 71 -18.64 -10.76 19.28
CA LYS A 71 -18.68 -10.06 20.56
C LYS A 71 -19.13 -8.62 20.35
N PRO A 72 -20.19 -8.16 21.03
CA PRO A 72 -20.67 -6.79 20.94
C PRO A 72 -19.61 -5.83 21.48
N ASN A 73 -19.18 -4.89 20.65
CA ASN A 73 -18.26 -3.81 21.00
C ASN A 73 -18.93 -2.43 20.93
N GLY A 74 -20.27 -2.39 20.83
CA GLY A 74 -21.04 -1.15 20.72
C GLY A 74 -20.98 -0.47 19.34
N LEU A 75 -20.19 -0.98 18.39
CA LEU A 75 -20.06 -0.43 17.03
C LEU A 75 -20.84 -1.24 15.97
N GLN A 76 -21.35 -2.40 16.36
CA GLN A 76 -22.11 -3.29 15.48
C GLN A 76 -23.57 -2.86 15.44
N LYS A 77 -24.17 -2.83 14.24
CA LYS A 77 -25.62 -2.63 14.10
C LYS A 77 -26.35 -3.79 14.79
N GLU A 78 -27.22 -3.46 15.73
CA GLU A 78 -28.07 -4.46 16.37
C GLU A 78 -28.99 -5.11 15.33
N LYS A 79 -29.01 -6.45 15.28
CA LYS A 79 -30.00 -7.15 14.46
C LYS A 79 -31.36 -6.92 15.09
N LYS A 80 -32.21 -6.18 14.39
CA LYS A 80 -33.64 -6.12 14.72
C LYS A 80 -34.21 -7.53 14.49
N GLU A 81 -34.64 -8.19 15.56
CA GLU A 81 -35.42 -9.42 15.44
C GLU A 81 -36.71 -9.10 14.67
N LYS A 82 -37.01 -9.90 13.65
CA LYS A 82 -38.32 -9.85 13.01
C LYS A 82 -39.29 -10.47 14.00
N HIS A 83 -40.04 -9.62 14.70
CA HIS A 83 -41.16 -10.07 15.50
C HIS A 83 -42.29 -10.42 14.52
N ASP A 84 -42.30 -11.66 14.04
CA ASP A 84 -43.44 -12.19 13.31
C ASP A 84 -44.62 -12.25 14.28
N PHE A 85 -45.57 -11.32 14.11
CA PHE A 85 -46.85 -11.38 14.79
C PHE A 85 -47.65 -12.52 14.15
N SER A 86 -47.56 -13.74 14.69
CA SER A 86 -48.48 -14.84 14.38
C SER A 86 -49.70 -14.80 15.26
#